data_AF-A0A0F5QBM3-F1
#
_entry.id   AF-A0A0F5QBM3-F1
#
_cell.length_a   1.000
_cell.length_b   1.000
_cell.length_c   1.000
_cell.angle_alpha   90.00
_cell.angle_beta   90.00
_cell.angle_gamma   90.00
#
_symmetry.space_group_name_H-M   'P 1'
#
loop_
_entity.id
_entity.type
_entity.pdbx_description
1 polymer ?
#
loop_
_entity_poly.entity_id
_entity_poly.type
_entity_poly.pdbx_seq_one_letter_code
_entity_poly.pdbx_strand_id
1 'polypeptide(L)'
;MNRATLIKLTRVLGMMGSEHAGERASAALAAHRLVAALGLTWWELLDHRETAGGKVEVRRVHEYGVDQHAAAEARMRQLRMTCASLTQENKALKRRIANMVEQARKASLDNDT
;
A
#
# COMPACT_ATOMS: atom_id res chain seq x y z
N MET A 1 19.41 -19.96 -11.34
CA MET A 1 18.12 -19.79 -10.62
C MET A 1 16.97 -19.53 -11.61
N ASN A 2 15.79 -20.15 -11.44
CA ASN A 2 14.65 -19.95 -12.35
C ASN A 2 13.91 -18.61 -12.07
N ARG A 3 13.35 -17.98 -13.11
CA ARG A 3 12.58 -16.72 -13.08
C ARG A 3 11.41 -16.76 -12.09
N ALA A 4 10.70 -17.88 -12.01
CA ALA A 4 9.60 -18.04 -11.05
C ALA A 4 10.08 -17.95 -9.58
N THR A 5 11.27 -18.49 -9.30
CA THR A 5 11.88 -18.46 -7.96
C THR A 5 12.36 -17.05 -7.60
N LEU A 6 12.93 -16.32 -8.57
CA LEU A 6 13.27 -14.91 -8.43
C LEU A 6 12.04 -14.06 -8.08
N ILE A 7 10.92 -14.23 -8.82
CA ILE A 7 9.67 -13.50 -8.54
C ILE A 7 9.16 -13.78 -7.12
N LYS A 8 9.20 -15.05 -6.68
CA LYS A 8 8.82 -15.41 -5.31
C LYS A 8 9.73 -14.74 -4.28
N LEU A 9 11.04 -14.76 -4.49
CA LEU A 9 12.01 -14.13 -3.60
C LEU A 9 11.79 -12.61 -3.52
N THR A 10 11.59 -11.93 -4.65
CA THR A 10 11.30 -10.49 -4.70
C THR A 10 10.04 -10.13 -3.90
N ARG A 11 8.96 -10.91 -4.04
CA ARG A 11 7.72 -10.70 -3.27
C ARG A 11 7.94 -10.85 -1.77
N VAL A 12 8.67 -11.88 -1.35
CA VAL A 12 8.96 -12.13 0.07
C VAL A 12 9.83 -11.01 0.65
N LEU A 13 10.86 -10.58 -0.07
CA LEU A 13 11.71 -9.48 0.36
C LEU A 13 10.95 -8.15 0.46
N GLY A 14 9.95 -7.93 -0.40
CA GLY A 14 9.06 -6.76 -0.30
C GLY A 14 8.28 -6.67 1.03
N MET A 15 7.96 -7.82 1.65
CA MET A 15 7.26 -7.85 2.95
C MET A 15 8.15 -7.46 4.14
N MET A 16 9.46 -7.36 3.96
CA MET A 16 10.35 -6.86 5.02
C MET A 16 10.09 -5.39 5.37
N GLY A 17 9.39 -4.64 4.51
CA GLY A 17 8.95 -3.28 4.78
C GLY A 17 7.60 -3.17 5.53
N SER A 18 6.99 -4.29 5.95
CA SER A 18 5.72 -4.25 6.69
C SER A 18 5.86 -3.53 8.04
N GLU A 19 4.82 -2.83 8.48
CA GLU A 19 4.71 -2.19 9.81
C GLU A 19 4.73 -3.23 10.94
N HIS A 20 4.28 -4.46 10.66
CA HIS A 20 4.19 -5.52 11.66
C HIS A 20 5.51 -6.30 11.79
N ALA A 21 6.12 -6.26 12.98
CA ALA A 21 7.39 -6.94 13.25
C ALA A 21 7.37 -8.45 12.97
N GLY A 22 6.25 -9.12 13.27
CA GLY A 22 6.08 -10.55 13.01
C GLY A 22 6.07 -10.89 11.51
N GLU A 23 5.50 -10.02 10.68
CA GLU A 23 5.50 -10.20 9.23
C GLU A 23 6.90 -10.00 8.65
N ARG A 24 7.64 -8.99 9.12
CA ARG A 24 9.05 -8.78 8.73
C ARG A 24 9.93 -9.98 9.08
N ALA A 25 9.81 -10.50 10.30
CA ALA A 25 10.58 -11.66 10.75
C ALA A 25 10.25 -12.92 9.92
N SER A 26 8.96 -13.14 9.66
CA SER A 26 8.49 -14.26 8.84
C SER A 26 8.98 -14.16 7.39
N ALA A 27 8.97 -12.94 6.83
CA ALA A 27 9.47 -12.67 5.49
C ALA A 27 10.98 -12.93 5.38
N ALA A 28 11.79 -12.43 6.33
CA ALA A 28 13.22 -12.66 6.37
C ALA A 28 13.55 -14.17 6.44
N LEU A 29 12.84 -14.91 7.30
CA LEU A 29 13.01 -16.36 7.44
C LEU A 29 12.62 -17.10 6.15
N ALA A 30 11.51 -16.73 5.53
CA ALA A 30 11.06 -17.33 4.27
C ALA A 30 12.04 -17.08 3.12
N ALA A 31 12.58 -15.85 3.02
CA ALA A 31 13.60 -15.51 2.04
C ALA A 31 14.87 -16.35 2.25
N HIS A 32 15.35 -16.44 3.49
CA HIS A 32 16.54 -17.24 3.81
C HIS A 32 16.34 -18.72 3.49
N ARG A 33 15.19 -19.31 3.88
CA ARG A 33 14.86 -20.71 3.54
C ARG A 33 14.82 -20.96 2.04
N LEU A 34 14.30 -20.01 1.26
CA LEU A 34 14.23 -20.14 -0.19
C LEU A 34 15.61 -20.11 -0.84
N VAL A 35 16.52 -19.25 -0.36
CA VAL A 35 17.92 -19.20 -0.83
C VAL A 35 18.66 -20.49 -0.42
N ALA A 36 18.52 -20.93 0.82
CA ALA A 36 19.14 -22.17 1.31
C ALA A 36 18.62 -23.42 0.59
N ALA A 37 17.32 -23.50 0.26
CA ALA A 37 16.73 -24.61 -0.48
C ALA A 37 17.28 -24.74 -1.92
N LEU A 38 17.90 -23.70 -2.44
CA LEU A 38 18.57 -23.71 -3.74
C LEU A 38 20.05 -24.07 -3.64
N GLY A 39 20.55 -24.35 -2.42
CA GLY A 39 21.96 -24.61 -2.16
C GLY A 39 22.85 -23.40 -2.35
N LEU A 40 22.28 -22.19 -2.32
CA LEU A 40 23.01 -20.93 -2.50
C LEU A 40 23.19 -20.23 -1.16
N THR A 41 24.24 -19.42 -1.07
CA THR A 41 24.43 -18.40 -0.06
C THR A 41 23.92 -17.05 -0.54
N TRP A 42 23.65 -16.13 0.39
CA TRP A 42 23.32 -14.75 0.03
C TRP A 42 24.44 -14.06 -0.74
N TRP A 43 25.71 -14.41 -0.47
CA TRP A 43 26.84 -13.87 -1.20
C TRP A 43 26.82 -14.31 -2.66
N GLU A 44 26.70 -15.61 -2.93
CA GLU A 44 26.61 -16.15 -4.30
C GLU A 44 25.39 -15.63 -5.06
N LEU A 45 24.29 -15.34 -4.36
CA LEU A 45 23.10 -14.74 -4.97
C LEU A 45 23.35 -13.30 -5.45
N LEU A 46 24.12 -12.53 -4.67
CA LEU A 46 24.42 -11.12 -4.94
C LEU A 46 25.66 -10.94 -5.81
N ASP A 47 26.58 -11.90 -5.80
CA ASP A 47 27.82 -11.85 -6.54
C ASP A 47 27.58 -12.27 -8.00
N HIS A 48 27.53 -11.28 -8.89
CA HIS A 48 27.27 -11.49 -10.32
C HIS A 48 28.52 -11.93 -11.11
N ARG A 49 29.60 -12.33 -10.44
CA ARG A 49 30.92 -12.50 -11.07
C ARG A 49 31.12 -13.81 -11.83
N GLU A 50 30.28 -14.84 -11.64
CA GLU A 50 30.54 -16.17 -12.22
C GLU A 50 29.62 -16.60 -13.38
N THR A 51 28.66 -15.79 -13.83
CA THR A 51 27.92 -16.07 -15.09
C THR A 51 28.43 -15.26 -16.28
N ALA A 52 29.76 -15.13 -16.36
CA ALA A 52 30.46 -14.54 -17.50
C ALA A 52 30.30 -15.42 -18.75
N GLY A 53 29.53 -14.93 -19.73
CA GLY A 53 29.40 -15.51 -21.07
C GLY A 53 28.19 -15.03 -21.85
N GLY A 54 27.15 -14.54 -21.17
CA GLY A 54 26.01 -13.88 -21.83
C GLY A 54 26.24 -12.38 -21.91
N LYS A 55 26.07 -11.79 -23.10
CA LYS A 55 25.94 -10.33 -23.26
C LYS A 55 25.08 -9.78 -22.12
N VAL A 56 25.64 -8.83 -21.35
CA VAL A 56 24.88 -8.07 -20.37
C VAL A 56 23.90 -7.20 -21.15
N GLU A 57 22.76 -7.78 -21.55
CA GLU A 57 21.57 -7.00 -21.79
C GLU A 57 21.20 -6.42 -20.43
N VAL A 58 21.52 -5.13 -20.23
CA VAL A 58 20.86 -4.33 -19.20
C VAL A 58 19.39 -4.26 -19.61
N ARG A 59 18.64 -5.32 -19.34
CA ARG A 59 17.19 -5.23 -19.23
C ARG A 59 16.98 -4.36 -18.02
N ARG A 60 16.67 -3.08 -18.29
CA ARG A 60 15.89 -2.27 -17.36
C ARG A 60 14.78 -3.19 -16.89
N VAL A 61 14.85 -3.58 -15.63
CA VAL A 61 13.85 -4.46 -15.02
C VAL A 61 12.55 -3.70 -15.20
N HIS A 62 11.76 -4.10 -16.20
CA HIS A 62 10.40 -3.63 -16.34
C HIS A 62 9.74 -4.09 -15.06
N GLU A 63 9.44 -3.12 -14.19
CA GLU A 63 8.96 -3.33 -12.83
C GLU A 63 7.93 -4.45 -12.85
N TYR A 64 8.23 -5.57 -12.18
CA TYR A 64 7.26 -6.64 -12.06
C TYR A 64 6.09 -6.12 -11.24
N GLY A 65 5.04 -5.67 -11.95
CA GLY A 65 3.66 -6.01 -11.63
C GLY A 65 2.95 -5.15 -10.59
N VAL A 66 3.33 -3.89 -10.40
CA VAL A 66 2.38 -2.89 -9.90
C VAL A 66 2.39 -1.75 -10.89
N ASP A 67 1.34 -1.62 -11.69
CA ASP A 67 1.11 -0.41 -12.46
C ASP A 67 0.93 0.73 -11.44
N GLN A 68 2.03 1.43 -11.15
CA GLN A 68 2.06 2.51 -10.15
C GLN A 68 1.06 3.60 -10.52
N HIS A 69 0.81 3.79 -11.81
CA HIS A 69 -0.17 4.73 -12.32
C HIS A 69 -1.60 4.24 -12.02
N ALA A 70 -1.93 2.99 -12.34
CA ALA A 70 -3.24 2.43 -11.99
C ALA A 70 -3.48 2.34 -10.47
N ALA A 71 -2.43 2.05 -9.69
CA ALA A 71 -2.49 2.05 -8.22
C ALA A 71 -2.69 3.48 -7.67
N ALA A 72 -1.99 4.47 -8.22
CA ALA A 72 -2.19 5.88 -7.88
C ALA A 72 -3.59 6.36 -8.28
N GLU A 73 -4.08 5.98 -9.46
CA GLU A 73 -5.45 6.29 -9.91
C GLU A 73 -6.51 5.67 -9.02
N ALA A 74 -6.35 4.41 -8.61
CA ALA A 74 -7.27 3.74 -7.70
C ALA A 74 -7.31 4.47 -6.34
N ARG A 75 -6.14 4.86 -5.81
CA ARG A 75 -6.05 5.69 -4.59
C ARG A 75 -6.71 7.04 -4.78
N MET A 76 -6.49 7.71 -5.91
CA MET A 76 -7.13 9.00 -6.22
C MET A 76 -8.65 8.88 -6.30
N ARG A 77 -9.18 7.80 -6.89
CA ARG A 77 -10.62 7.52 -6.93
C ARG A 77 -11.18 7.35 -5.51
N GLN A 78 -10.53 6.52 -4.70
CA GLN A 78 -10.95 6.29 -3.32
C GLN A 78 -10.92 7.58 -2.49
N LEU A 79 -9.85 8.37 -2.59
CA LEU A 79 -9.74 9.65 -1.89
C LEU A 79 -10.87 10.61 -2.29
N ARG A 80 -11.16 10.74 -3.59
CA ARG A 80 -12.28 11.56 -4.07
C ARG A 80 -13.63 11.11 -3.52
N MET A 81 -13.87 9.80 -3.47
CA MET A 81 -15.11 9.25 -2.87
C MET A 81 -15.21 9.59 -1.39
N THR A 82 -14.12 9.44 -0.62
CA THR A 82 -14.11 9.78 0.82
C THR A 82 -14.31 11.27 1.05
N CYS A 83 -13.67 12.14 0.26
CA CYS A 83 -13.87 13.59 0.33
C CYS A 83 -15.32 13.97 0.02
N ALA A 84 -15.95 13.33 -0.97
CA ALA A 84 -17.35 13.56 -1.30
C ALA A 84 -18.29 13.17 -0.15
N SER A 85 -18.09 11.99 0.45
CA SER A 85 -18.88 11.53 1.61
C SER A 85 -18.74 12.50 2.79
N LEU A 86 -17.50 12.82 3.17
CA LEU A 86 -17.21 13.75 4.28
C LEU A 86 -17.82 15.14 4.05
N THR A 87 -17.79 15.61 2.80
CA THR A 87 -18.42 16.89 2.44
C THR A 87 -19.93 16.84 2.60
N GLN A 88 -20.57 15.73 2.20
CA GLN A 88 -22.00 15.54 2.34
C GLN A 88 -22.42 15.42 3.82
N GLU A 89 -21.66 14.68 4.62
CA GLU A 89 -21.86 14.55 6.07
C GLU A 89 -21.71 15.91 6.76
N ASN A 90 -20.67 16.68 6.44
CA ASN A 90 -20.49 18.04 6.94
C ASN A 90 -21.70 18.93 6.61
N LYS A 91 -22.21 18.86 5.38
CA LYS A 91 -23.38 19.63 4.97
C LYS A 91 -24.63 19.22 5.74
N ALA A 92 -24.83 17.92 5.98
CA ALA A 92 -25.96 17.41 6.76
C ALA A 92 -25.90 17.86 8.23
N LEU A 93 -24.73 17.74 8.86
CA LEU A 93 -24.51 18.19 10.23
C LEU A 93 -24.73 19.70 10.39
N LYS A 94 -24.18 20.50 9.46
CA LYS A 94 -24.40 21.97 9.45
C LYS A 94 -25.89 22.33 9.36
N ARG A 95 -26.66 21.64 8.51
CA ARG A 95 -28.11 21.84 8.41
C ARG A 95 -28.82 21.46 9.71
N ARG A 96 -28.43 20.35 10.33
CA ARG A 96 -29.03 19.90 11.60
C ARG A 96 -28.80 20.90 12.73
N ILE A 97 -27.58 21.42 12.84
CA ILE A 97 -27.23 22.48 13.80
C ILE A 97 -28.05 23.74 13.52
N ALA A 98 -28.13 24.18 12.27
CA ALA A 98 -28.91 25.37 11.90
C ALA A 98 -30.39 25.22 12.28
N ASN A 99 -30.99 24.05 12.02
CA ASN A 99 -32.37 23.77 12.40
C ASN A 99 -32.56 23.76 13.91
N MET A 100 -31.62 23.19 14.68
CA MET A 100 -31.69 23.18 16.15
C MET A 100 -31.58 24.60 16.72
N VAL A 101 -30.70 25.43 16.17
CA VAL A 101 -30.55 26.84 16.58
C VAL A 101 -31.84 27.62 16.29
N GLU A 102 -32.42 27.42 15.11
CA GLU A 102 -33.68 28.08 14.74
C GLU A 102 -34.85 27.64 15.63
N GLN A 103 -34.93 26.35 15.98
CA GLN A 103 -35.92 25.84 16.93
C GLN A 103 -35.73 26.43 18.33
N ALA A 104 -34.49 26.49 18.81
CA ALA A 104 -34.18 27.09 20.11
C ALA A 104 -34.55 28.58 20.15
N ARG A 105 -34.29 29.31 19.05
CA ARG A 105 -34.65 30.73 18.91
C ARG A 105 -36.16 30.94 18.90
N LYS A 106 -36.92 30.09 18.20
CA LYS A 106 -38.39 30.15 18.22
C LYS A 106 -38.95 29.84 19.60
N ALA A 107 -38.44 28.80 20.26
CA ALA A 107 -38.85 28.44 21.62
C ALA A 107 -38.57 29.56 22.65
N SER A 108 -37.48 30.33 22.50
CA SER A 108 -37.24 31.49 23.37
C SER A 108 -38.20 32.64 23.09
N LEU A 109 -38.57 32.88 21.82
CA LEU A 109 -39.52 33.92 21.43
C LEU A 109 -40.95 33.60 21.93
N ASP A 110 -41.37 32.34 21.81
CA ASP A 110 -42.69 31.90 22.27
C ASP A 110 -42.82 31.94 23.81
N ASN A 111 -41.70 31.91 24.55
CA ASN A 111 -41.67 31.96 26.01
C ASN A 111 -41.61 33.39 26.57
N ASP A 112 -41.33 34.39 25.73
CA ASP A 112 -41.26 35.82 26.09
C ASP A 112 -42.57 36.60 25.76
N THR A 113 -43.53 35.96 25.08
CA THR A 113 -44.91 36.47 24.83
C THR A 113 -45.93 35.88 25.78
#